data_AF-A0AAW4X574-F1
#
_entry.id   AF-A0AAW4X574-F1
#
_cell.length_a   1.000
_cell.length_b   1.000
_cell.length_c   1.000
_cell.angle_alpha   90.00
_cell.angle_beta   90.00
_cell.angle_gamma   90.00
#
_symmetry.space_group_name_H-M   'P 1'
#
loop_
_entity.id
_entity.type
_entity.pdbx_description
1 polymer ?
#
loop_
_entity_poly.entity_id
_entity_poly.type
_entity_poly.pdbx_seq_one_letter_code
_entity_poly.pdbx_strand_id
1 'polypeptide(L)'
;MPRRMDMDYLRWTFFVKCYELSTRVLNKVNKYFSLYNKNKFRQRLNEGREKFIKLPIDNEFKNNKKITVGKREVLQNILIGLHDNAGMGNLKVLGINTPFGMIQTSNGIILSPNACLIYQSPTGLFERKVYLNTISPLK
;
A
#
# COMPACT_ATOMS: atom_id res chain seq x y z
N MET A 1 -5.07 -12.53 40.81
CA MET A 1 -4.88 -11.10 40.47
C MET A 1 -4.09 -11.00 39.17
N PRO A 2 -4.59 -10.36 38.10
CA PRO A 2 -3.80 -10.18 36.90
C PRO A 2 -2.75 -9.09 37.13
N ARG A 3 -1.48 -9.42 36.90
CA ARG A 3 -0.34 -8.48 36.95
C ARG A 3 -0.61 -7.34 35.96
N ARG A 4 -0.64 -6.10 36.49
CA ARG A 4 -0.66 -4.87 35.68
C ARG A 4 0.57 -4.91 34.77
N MET A 5 0.38 -5.10 33.47
CA MET A 5 1.50 -5.06 32.52
C MET A 5 2.09 -3.66 32.52
N ASP A 6 3.41 -3.57 32.55
CA ASP A 6 4.14 -2.32 32.46
C ASP A 6 3.91 -1.65 31.09
N MET A 7 3.69 -0.33 31.11
CA MET A 7 3.42 0.47 29.91
C MET A 7 4.60 0.43 28.94
N ASP A 8 5.84 0.32 29.43
CA ASP A 8 7.03 0.22 28.59
C ASP A 8 7.09 -1.12 27.85
N TYR A 9 6.66 -2.21 28.50
CA TYR A 9 6.58 -3.53 27.89
C TYR A 9 5.51 -3.59 26.78
N LEU A 10 4.35 -2.96 27.01
CA LEU A 10 3.32 -2.80 25.98
C LEU A 10 3.85 -1.98 24.80
N ARG A 11 4.53 -0.88 25.07
CA ARG A 11 5.11 -0.01 24.02
C ARG A 11 6.14 -0.76 23.18
N TRP A 12 7.01 -1.56 23.81
CA TRP A 12 8.01 -2.37 23.13
C TRP A 12 7.39 -3.48 22.27
N THR A 13 6.42 -4.21 22.80
CA THR A 13 5.71 -5.26 22.03
C THR A 13 4.94 -4.70 20.83
N PHE A 14 4.29 -3.54 20.98
CA PHE A 14 3.64 -2.87 19.85
C PHE A 14 4.63 -2.38 18.79
N PHE A 15 5.79 -1.89 19.22
CA PHE A 15 6.87 -1.49 18.31
C PHE A 15 7.33 -2.66 17.44
N VAL A 16 7.65 -3.80 18.05
CA VAL A 16 8.11 -5.02 17.35
C VAL A 16 7.03 -5.50 16.37
N LYS A 17 5.76 -5.58 16.81
CA LYS A 17 4.66 -5.99 15.94
C LYS A 17 4.48 -5.08 14.72
N CYS A 18 4.56 -3.77 14.88
CA CYS A 18 4.45 -2.83 13.77
C CYS A 18 5.59 -2.99 12.76
N TYR A 19 6.80 -3.28 13.25
CA TYR A 19 7.97 -3.50 12.42
C TYR A 19 7.90 -4.83 11.63
N GLU A 20 7.49 -5.91 12.29
CA GLU A 20 7.30 -7.20 11.62
C GLU A 20 6.19 -7.11 10.56
N LEU A 21 5.08 -6.45 10.90
CA LEU A 21 3.96 -6.26 9.98
C LEU A 21 4.38 -5.45 8.75
N SER A 22 5.09 -4.33 8.92
CA SER A 22 5.55 -3.52 7.79
C SER A 22 6.48 -4.32 6.88
N THR A 23 7.38 -5.12 7.46
CA THR A 23 8.29 -5.99 6.72
C THR A 23 7.53 -7.06 5.92
N ARG A 24 6.53 -7.71 6.53
CA ARG A 24 5.69 -8.70 5.85
C ARG A 24 4.89 -8.10 4.70
N VAL A 25 4.32 -6.91 4.90
CA VAL A 25 3.61 -6.17 3.85
C VAL A 25 4.56 -5.84 2.70
N LEU A 26 5.74 -5.29 2.99
CA LEU A 26 6.75 -4.96 1.98
C LEU A 26 7.16 -6.19 1.16
N ASN A 27 7.36 -7.34 1.79
CA ASN A 27 7.68 -8.58 1.09
C ASN A 27 6.57 -9.00 0.11
N LYS A 28 5.29 -8.85 0.51
CA LYS A 28 4.14 -9.12 -0.37
C LYS A 28 4.05 -8.11 -1.51
N VAL A 29 4.29 -6.83 -1.24
CA VAL A 29 4.32 -5.77 -2.26
C VAL A 29 5.41 -6.05 -3.30
N ASN A 30 6.63 -6.36 -2.85
CA ASN A 30 7.76 -6.69 -3.72
C ASN A 30 7.51 -7.95 -4.55
N LYS A 31 6.80 -8.95 -4.02
CA LYS A 31 6.46 -10.18 -4.74
C LYS A 31 5.34 -10.01 -5.77
N TYR A 32 4.22 -9.38 -5.39
CA TYR A 32 2.98 -9.46 -6.18
C TYR A 32 2.63 -8.18 -6.97
N PHE A 33 3.01 -6.99 -6.50
CA PHE A 33 2.55 -5.72 -7.06
C PHE A 33 3.46 -5.13 -8.15
N SER A 34 3.74 -5.85 -9.25
CA SER A 34 4.74 -5.43 -10.26
C SER A 34 4.42 -4.07 -10.90
N LEU A 35 3.13 -3.74 -11.01
CA LEU A 35 2.63 -2.46 -11.50
C LEU A 35 3.14 -1.25 -10.70
N TYR A 36 3.50 -1.44 -9.43
CA TYR A 36 3.99 -0.38 -8.55
C TYR A 36 5.43 0.06 -8.89
N ASN A 37 6.09 -0.62 -9.82
CA ASN A 37 7.37 -0.18 -10.36
C ASN A 37 7.27 1.10 -11.19
N LYS A 38 6.12 1.36 -11.85
CA LYS A 38 5.97 2.48 -12.80
C LYS A 38 6.25 3.84 -12.16
N ASN A 39 5.79 4.04 -10.91
CA ASN A 39 6.03 5.25 -10.12
C ASN A 39 7.14 5.06 -9.06
N LYS A 40 7.97 4.02 -9.21
CA LYS A 40 9.02 3.62 -8.25
C LYS A 40 8.50 3.42 -6.83
N PHE A 41 7.21 3.11 -6.66
CA PHE A 41 6.59 2.99 -5.34
C PHE A 41 7.25 1.88 -4.51
N ARG A 42 7.58 0.75 -5.12
CA ARG A 42 8.30 -0.33 -4.43
C ARG A 42 9.65 0.14 -3.91
N GLN A 43 10.45 0.76 -4.77
CA GLN A 43 11.76 1.29 -4.39
C GLN A 43 11.64 2.28 -3.23
N ARG A 44 10.76 3.28 -3.37
CA ARG A 44 10.55 4.32 -2.35
C ARG A 44 10.00 3.77 -1.03
N LEU A 45 9.18 2.72 -1.07
CA LEU A 45 8.72 2.03 0.13
C LEU A 45 9.87 1.31 0.87
N ASN A 46 10.78 0.68 0.13
CA ASN A 46 11.96 0.06 0.72
C ASN A 46 12.91 1.12 1.31
N GLU A 47 13.17 2.22 0.60
CA GLU A 47 13.95 3.36 1.09
C GLU A 47 13.29 4.05 2.30
N GLY A 48 11.96 4.13 2.31
CA GLY A 48 11.17 4.71 3.40
C GLY A 48 11.20 3.89 4.70
N ARG A 49 11.73 2.67 4.69
CA ARG A 49 11.77 1.78 5.87
C ARG A 49 12.57 2.39 7.02
N GLU A 50 13.68 3.04 6.73
CA GLU A 50 14.50 3.71 7.75
C GLU A 50 13.75 4.84 8.44
N LYS A 51 12.97 5.62 7.66
CA LYS A 51 12.11 6.68 8.20
C LYS A 51 10.98 6.09 9.04
N PHE A 52 10.36 5.01 8.57
CA PHE A 52 9.28 4.32 9.30
C PHE A 52 9.71 3.83 10.68
N ILE A 53 10.92 3.27 10.82
CA ILE A 53 11.42 2.76 12.11
C ILE A 53 11.51 3.86 13.16
N LYS A 54 11.85 5.08 12.75
CA LYS A 54 12.01 6.26 13.62
C LYS A 54 10.68 6.91 14.04
N LEU A 55 9.55 6.53 13.43
CA LEU A 55 8.25 7.11 13.77
C LEU A 55 7.73 6.63 15.15
N PRO A 56 6.96 7.48 15.85
CA PRO A 56 6.23 7.06 17.03
C PRO A 56 5.18 5.99 16.67
N ILE A 57 4.72 5.21 17.64
CA ILE A 57 3.71 4.15 17.40
C ILE A 57 2.39 4.79 16.96
N ASP A 58 1.95 5.79 17.72
CA ASP A 58 0.72 6.54 17.53
C ASP A 58 1.01 7.96 17.05
N ASN A 59 -0.04 8.61 16.55
CA ASN A 59 0.04 10.00 16.12
C ASN A 59 0.24 10.93 17.31
N GLU A 60 1.03 11.98 17.11
CA GLU A 60 1.24 13.02 18.10
C GLU A 60 0.44 14.27 17.72
N PHE A 61 -0.27 14.83 18.71
CA PHE A 61 -1.11 16.01 18.53
C PHE A 61 -0.69 17.11 19.51
N LYS A 62 -0.68 18.36 19.04
CA LYS A 62 -0.55 19.56 19.88
C LYS A 62 -1.65 20.53 19.49
N ASN A 63 -2.43 20.98 20.47
CA ASN A 63 -3.56 21.89 20.28
C ASN A 63 -4.50 21.40 19.15
N ASN A 64 -4.90 20.12 19.22
CA ASN A 64 -5.73 19.42 18.22
C ASN A 64 -5.17 19.35 16.79
N LYS A 65 -3.95 19.83 16.54
CA LYS A 65 -3.26 19.68 15.25
C LYS A 65 -2.30 18.50 15.31
N LYS A 66 -2.37 17.63 14.30
CA LYS A 66 -1.44 16.50 14.14
C LYS A 66 -0.06 17.05 13.80
N ILE A 67 0.92 16.77 14.65
CA ILE A 67 2.32 17.17 14.46
C ILE A 67 3.08 16.06 13.75
N THR A 68 2.93 14.83 14.26
CA THR A 68 3.71 13.67 13.80
C THR A 68 2.76 12.53 13.46
N VAL A 69 2.98 11.91 12.29
CA VAL A 69 2.27 10.70 11.88
C VAL A 69 2.95 9.49 12.50
N GLY A 70 2.17 8.65 13.18
CA GLY A 70 2.64 7.42 13.78
C GLY A 70 2.65 6.22 12.83
N LYS A 71 3.31 5.16 13.25
CA LYS A 71 3.45 3.89 12.50
C LYS A 71 2.12 3.28 12.11
N ARG A 72 1.11 3.34 12.99
CA ARG A 72 -0.23 2.78 12.72
C ARG A 72 -0.90 3.46 11.54
N GLU A 73 -0.89 4.79 11.49
CA GLU A 73 -1.46 5.54 10.38
C GLU A 73 -0.67 5.33 9.09
N VAL A 74 0.66 5.24 9.16
CA VAL A 74 1.46 4.92 7.96
C VAL A 74 1.10 3.54 7.40
N LEU A 75 0.99 2.52 8.26
CA LEU A 75 0.56 1.19 7.85
C LEU A 75 -0.83 1.21 7.22
N GLN A 76 -1.78 1.93 7.83
CA GLN A 76 -3.11 2.08 7.27
C GLN A 76 -3.08 2.76 5.90
N ASN A 77 -2.29 3.82 5.73
CA ASN A 77 -2.12 4.48 4.43
C ASN A 77 -1.48 3.57 3.38
N ILE A 78 -0.52 2.71 3.76
CA ILE A 78 0.01 1.69 2.85
C ILE A 78 -1.11 0.74 2.43
N LEU A 79 -1.91 0.22 3.35
CA LEU A 79 -3.00 -0.70 3.02
C LEU A 79 -4.09 -0.04 2.17
N ILE A 80 -4.44 1.23 2.44
CA ILE A 80 -5.37 2.01 1.62
C ILE A 80 -4.86 2.09 0.19
N GLY A 81 -3.60 2.50 -0.01
CA GLY A 81 -3.08 2.64 -1.37
C GLY A 81 -2.85 1.31 -2.07
N LEU A 82 -2.74 0.18 -1.35
CA LEU A 82 -2.67 -1.17 -1.94
C LEU A 82 -4.04 -1.75 -2.28
N HIS A 83 -5.13 -1.15 -1.79
CA HIS A 83 -6.49 -1.59 -2.08
C HIS A 83 -6.81 -1.39 -3.57
N ASP A 84 -7.71 -2.21 -4.10
CA ASP A 84 -8.21 -2.12 -5.47
C ASP A 84 -9.29 -1.03 -5.69
N ASN A 85 -9.47 -0.12 -4.73
CA ASN A 85 -10.43 0.98 -4.83
C ASN A 85 -9.71 2.28 -5.26
N ALA A 86 -10.47 3.38 -5.39
CA ALA A 86 -9.92 4.68 -5.75
C ALA A 86 -9.15 5.39 -4.61
N GLY A 87 -9.05 4.75 -3.44
CA GLY A 87 -8.39 5.29 -2.26
C GLY A 87 -6.88 5.42 -2.50
N MET A 88 -6.31 6.51 -1.99
CA MET A 88 -4.88 6.78 -2.08
C MET A 88 -4.30 7.02 -0.68
N GLY A 89 -3.19 6.35 -0.39
CA GLY A 89 -2.47 6.52 0.86
C GLY A 89 -1.59 7.77 0.85
N ASN A 90 -1.58 8.53 1.95
CA ASN A 90 -0.62 9.61 2.14
C ASN A 90 0.66 9.08 2.80
N LEU A 91 1.74 8.97 2.03
CA LEU A 91 3.05 8.48 2.48
C LEU A 91 4.15 9.56 2.42
N LYS A 92 3.78 10.85 2.49
CA LYS A 92 4.74 11.96 2.49
C LYS A 92 5.77 11.85 3.60
N VAL A 93 5.38 11.32 4.77
CA VAL A 93 6.29 11.09 5.90
C VAL A 93 7.42 10.11 5.58
N LEU A 94 7.22 9.21 4.60
CA LEU A 94 8.27 8.31 4.10
C LEU A 94 9.10 8.92 2.96
N GLY A 95 8.80 10.15 2.54
CA GLY A 95 9.40 10.80 1.36
C GLY A 95 8.69 10.49 0.04
N ILE A 96 7.49 9.90 0.09
CA ILE A 96 6.69 9.61 -1.10
C ILE A 96 5.70 10.75 -1.32
N ASN A 97 6.03 11.66 -2.23
CA ASN A 97 5.19 12.84 -2.50
C ASN A 97 3.99 12.53 -3.40
N THR A 98 4.13 11.53 -4.28
CA THR A 98 3.03 11.05 -5.13
C THR A 98 1.99 10.31 -4.27
N PRO A 99 0.68 10.55 -4.43
CA PRO A 99 -0.36 9.78 -3.75
C PRO A 99 -0.15 8.27 -3.98
N PHE A 100 0.00 7.51 -2.90
CA PHE A 100 0.36 6.11 -2.99
C PHE A 100 -0.83 5.27 -3.46
N GLY A 101 -0.63 4.42 -4.46
CA GLY A 101 -1.69 3.68 -5.17
C GLY A 101 -2.13 4.33 -6.49
N MET A 102 -1.75 5.59 -6.73
CA MET A 102 -2.09 6.27 -7.98
C MET A 102 -1.22 5.79 -9.14
N ILE A 103 -1.82 5.14 -10.13
CA ILE A 103 -1.18 4.81 -11.41
C ILE A 103 -1.22 6.06 -12.28
N GLN A 104 -0.08 6.72 -12.45
CA GLN A 104 0.06 7.89 -13.33
C GLN A 104 0.70 7.46 -14.64
N THR A 105 0.00 7.66 -15.76
CA THR A 105 0.50 7.36 -17.09
C THR A 105 0.11 8.48 -18.05
N SER A 106 1.09 9.10 -18.70
CA SER A 106 0.84 10.22 -19.63
C SER A 106 0.07 9.78 -20.89
N ASN A 107 0.30 8.54 -21.33
CA ASN A 107 -0.19 8.01 -22.60
C ASN A 107 -1.22 6.88 -22.38
N GLY A 108 -1.96 6.91 -21.26
CA GLY A 108 -2.92 5.87 -20.91
C GLY A 108 -2.29 4.54 -20.45
N ILE A 109 -3.10 3.49 -20.32
CA ILE A 109 -2.65 2.15 -19.91
C ILE A 109 -2.25 1.39 -21.17
N ILE A 110 -0.97 1.02 -21.26
CA ILE A 110 -0.46 0.18 -22.34
C ILE A 110 -0.78 -1.27 -21.99
N LEU A 111 -1.62 -1.91 -22.80
CA LEU A 111 -2.02 -3.30 -22.63
C LEU A 111 -1.05 -4.20 -23.40
N SER A 112 -0.73 -5.36 -22.82
CA SER A 112 0.10 -6.35 -23.50
C SER A 112 -0.69 -7.06 -24.61
N PRO A 113 -0.04 -7.68 -25.60
CA PRO A 113 -0.73 -8.45 -26.64
C PRO A 113 -1.61 -9.58 -26.10
N ASN A 114 -1.28 -10.07 -24.90
CA ASN A 114 -2.00 -11.14 -24.21
C ASN A 114 -3.03 -10.61 -23.20
N ALA A 115 -3.26 -9.30 -23.15
CA ALA A 115 -4.30 -8.72 -22.31
C ALA A 115 -5.67 -9.24 -22.74
N CYS A 116 -6.57 -9.43 -21.78
CA CYS A 116 -7.93 -9.87 -22.01
C CYS A 116 -8.92 -9.03 -21.21
N LEU A 117 -10.12 -8.89 -21.75
CA LEU A 117 -11.29 -8.41 -21.03
C LEU A 117 -11.90 -9.59 -20.27
N ILE A 118 -12.15 -9.35 -18.99
CA ILE A 118 -12.75 -10.31 -18.08
C ILE A 118 -14.14 -9.80 -17.74
N TYR A 119 -15.18 -10.45 -18.29
CA TYR A 119 -16.57 -10.18 -17.94
C TYR A 119 -16.99 -11.13 -16.84
N GLN A 120 -17.34 -10.61 -15.66
CA GLN A 120 -17.73 -11.41 -14.50
C GLN A 120 -19.21 -11.18 -14.15
N SER A 121 -19.88 -12.23 -13.69
CA SER A 121 -21.21 -12.11 -13.07
C SER A 121 -21.14 -11.24 -11.80
N PRO A 122 -22.26 -10.70 -11.29
CA PRO A 122 -22.26 -9.89 -10.06
C PRO A 122 -21.64 -10.61 -8.85
N THR A 123 -21.72 -11.94 -8.82
CA THR A 123 -21.12 -12.80 -7.79
C THR A 123 -19.67 -13.21 -8.07
N GLY A 124 -19.14 -12.94 -9.27
CA GLY A 124 -17.84 -13.41 -9.73
C GLY A 124 -17.75 -14.91 -10.04
N LEU A 125 -18.85 -15.67 -9.93
CA LEU A 125 -18.86 -17.12 -10.14
C LEU A 125 -18.73 -17.53 -11.62
N PHE A 126 -19.29 -16.73 -12.53
CA PHE A 126 -19.20 -16.97 -13.96
C PHE A 126 -18.33 -15.91 -14.61
N GLU A 127 -17.43 -16.37 -15.48
CA GLU A 127 -16.48 -15.50 -16.15
C GLU A 127 -16.40 -15.82 -17.64
N ARG A 128 -16.38 -14.76 -18.47
CA ARG A 128 -16.02 -14.84 -19.89
C ARG A 128 -14.76 -14.03 -20.14
N LYS A 129 -13.70 -14.69 -20.63
CA LYS A 129 -12.45 -14.05 -21.05
C LYS A 129 -12.45 -13.80 -22.56
N VAL A 130 -12.11 -12.59 -22.97
CA VAL A 130 -11.94 -12.22 -24.38
C VAL A 130 -10.57 -11.58 -24.56
N TYR A 131 -9.65 -12.26 -25.25
CA TYR A 131 -8.32 -11.74 -25.51
C TYR A 131 -8.37 -10.57 -26.50
N LEU A 132 -7.64 -9.49 -26.24
CA LEU A 132 -7.71 -8.28 -27.06
C LEU A 132 -7.16 -8.51 -28.48
N ASN A 133 -6.20 -9.43 -28.63
CA ASN A 133 -5.65 -9.82 -29.94
C ASN A 133 -6.67 -10.54 -30.85
N THR A 134 -7.84 -10.92 -30.35
CA THR A 134 -8.91 -11.54 -31.17
C THR A 134 -10.00 -10.54 -31.57
N ILE A 135 -9.97 -9.31 -31.07
CA ILE A 135 -10.98 -8.27 -31.32
C ILE A 135 -10.49 -7.33 -32.44
N SER A 136 -11.15 -7.33 -33.61
CA SER A 136 -10.97 -6.27 -34.62
C SER A 136 -11.57 -4.96 -34.08
N PRO A 137 -10.85 -3.81 -34.01
CA PRO A 137 -9.76 -3.33 -34.87
C PRO A 137 -8.34 -3.35 -34.23
N LEU A 138 -8.11 -4.16 -33.19
CA LEU A 138 -6.82 -4.26 -32.49
C LEU A 138 -5.88 -5.33 -33.09
N LYS A 139 -6.27 -5.93 -34.22
CA LYS A 139 -5.43 -6.83 -35.02
C LYS A 139 -4.47 -6.05 -35.92
#